data_AF-A0A924N997-F1
#
_entry.id   AF-A0A924N997-F1
#
_cell.length_a   1.000
_cell.length_b   1.000
_cell.length_c   1.000
_cell.angle_alpha   90.00
_cell.angle_beta   90.00
_cell.angle_gamma   90.00
#
_symmetry.space_group_name_H-M   'P 1'
#
loop_
_entity.id
_entity.type
_entity.pdbx_description
1 polymer ?
#
loop_
_entity_poly.entity_id
_entity_poly.type
_entity_poly.pdbx_seq_one_letter_code
_entity_poly.pdbx_strand_id
1 'polypeptide(L)'
;MKRFTHIIRMAAFNTTVTLAREIRTNTGFRRADREAHNLVRQILKQSGDIDPTQPGILTITLDPMPTQRETIAVSELCASLTETQTRYPGTDLILRYAIKERL
;
A
#
# COMPACT_ATOMS: atom_id res chain seq x y z
N MET A 1 6.75 -10.86 -16.50
CA MET A 1 5.44 -11.11 -15.86
C MET A 1 4.77 -9.76 -15.58
N LYS A 2 4.10 -9.16 -16.58
CA LYS A 2 2.64 -9.08 -16.77
C LYS A 2 1.84 -8.37 -15.64
N ARG A 3 1.89 -7.03 -15.67
CA ARG A 3 0.77 -6.06 -15.70
C ARG A 3 -0.26 -5.99 -14.55
N PHE A 4 -0.20 -6.82 -13.53
CA PHE A 4 -1.15 -6.74 -12.39
C PHE A 4 -0.89 -5.55 -11.44
N THR A 5 0.33 -5.02 -11.41
CA THR A 5 0.69 -3.88 -10.57
C THR A 5 -0.08 -2.60 -10.93
N HIS A 6 -0.57 -2.48 -12.17
CA HIS A 6 -1.33 -1.31 -12.60
C HIS A 6 -2.80 -1.31 -12.13
N ILE A 7 -3.42 -2.48 -12.01
CA ILE A 7 -4.85 -2.60 -11.69
C ILE A 7 -5.10 -2.35 -10.19
N ILE A 8 -4.25 -2.88 -9.31
CA ILE A 8 -4.32 -2.60 -7.86
C ILE A 8 -4.05 -1.12 -7.55
N ARG A 9 -3.14 -0.48 -8.30
CA ARG A 9 -2.83 0.95 -8.15
C ARG A 9 -3.96 1.88 -8.57
N MET A 10 -4.81 1.46 -9.51
CA MET A 10 -5.93 2.27 -9.98
C MET A 10 -7.24 2.00 -9.23
N ALA A 11 -7.48 0.76 -8.78
CA ALA A 11 -8.75 0.40 -8.15
C ALA A 11 -8.87 0.82 -6.68
N ALA A 12 -7.76 0.91 -5.95
CA ALA A 12 -7.81 1.16 -4.52
C ALA A 12 -7.87 2.66 -4.16
N PHE A 13 -7.01 3.51 -4.73
CA PHE A 13 -6.87 4.88 -4.22
C PHE A 13 -6.49 5.84 -5.34
N ASN A 14 -7.47 6.65 -5.72
CA ASN A 14 -7.38 7.57 -6.84
C ASN A 14 -6.41 8.74 -6.51
N THR A 15 -5.40 8.90 -7.37
CA THR A 15 -4.36 9.94 -7.44
C THR A 15 -3.26 9.97 -6.37
N THR A 16 -2.01 9.98 -6.82
CA THR A 16 -0.75 10.13 -6.06
C THR A 16 -0.77 11.23 -4.99
N VAL A 17 -1.59 12.26 -5.17
CA VAL A 17 -1.76 13.38 -4.23
C VAL A 17 -2.49 12.95 -2.96
N THR A 18 -3.51 12.10 -3.09
CA THR A 18 -4.26 11.52 -1.96
C THR A 18 -3.35 10.65 -1.10
N LEU A 19 -2.53 9.79 -1.72
CA LEU A 19 -1.56 8.96 -1.00
C LEU A 19 -0.48 9.81 -0.31
N ALA A 20 0.03 10.85 -0.96
CA ALA A 20 1.00 11.75 -0.34
C ALA A 20 0.39 12.54 0.83
N ARG A 21 -0.90 12.89 0.75
CA ARG A 21 -1.64 13.48 1.87
C ARG A 21 -1.80 12.49 3.01
N GLU A 22 -2.23 11.26 2.73
CA GLU A 22 -2.43 10.21 3.74
C GLU A 22 -1.13 9.92 4.52
N ILE A 23 0.00 9.82 3.81
CA ILE A 23 1.32 9.67 4.44
C ILE A 23 1.65 10.87 5.32
N ARG A 24 1.34 12.11 4.90
CA ARG A 24 1.60 13.31 5.71
C ARG A 24 0.72 13.40 6.95
N THR A 25 -0.53 12.99 6.87
CA THR A 25 -1.51 13.21 7.94
C THR A 25 -1.59 12.05 8.93
N ASN A 26 -1.35 10.83 8.47
CA ASN A 26 -1.67 9.60 9.22
C ASN A 26 -0.45 8.71 9.48
N THR A 27 0.78 9.19 9.23
CA THR A 27 2.02 8.44 9.55
C THR A 27 3.00 9.31 10.34
N GLY A 28 3.88 8.68 11.13
CA GLY A 28 4.93 9.35 11.90
C GLY A 28 6.12 9.86 11.04
N PHE A 29 5.98 9.89 9.72
CA PHE A 29 7.08 10.13 8.78
C PHE A 29 7.53 11.61 8.81
N ARG A 30 8.50 11.93 9.68
CA ARG A 30 9.08 13.28 9.92
C ARG A 30 9.55 14.08 8.69
N ARG A 31 9.64 13.49 7.49
CA ARG A 31 9.99 14.18 6.22
C ARG A 31 8.86 14.16 5.19
N ALA A 32 7.63 13.83 5.58
CA ALA A 32 6.51 13.65 4.68
C ALA A 32 6.24 14.87 3.77
N ASP A 33 6.54 16.09 4.23
CA ASP A 33 6.39 17.30 3.42
C ASP A 33 7.30 17.36 2.18
N ARG A 34 8.47 16.71 2.20
CA ARG A 34 9.42 16.70 1.07
C ARG A 34 9.54 15.35 0.38
N GLU A 35 9.37 14.25 1.11
CA GLU A 35 9.69 12.90 0.60
C GLU A 35 8.44 12.06 0.28
N ALA A 36 7.22 12.48 0.66
CA ALA A 36 6.02 11.66 0.45
C ALA A 36 5.79 11.31 -1.03
N HIS A 37 5.99 12.24 -1.96
CA HIS A 37 5.84 11.94 -3.39
C HIS A 37 6.87 10.95 -3.91
N ASN A 38 8.10 10.97 -3.38
CA ASN A 38 9.14 9.99 -3.73
C ASN A 38 8.82 8.62 -3.16
N LEU A 39 8.39 8.58 -1.88
CA LEU A 39 7.94 7.36 -1.22
C LEU A 39 6.76 6.72 -1.95
N VAL A 40 5.75 7.52 -2.34
CA VAL A 40 4.63 7.04 -3.16
C VAL A 40 5.13 6.49 -4.49
N ARG A 41 6.02 7.19 -5.22
CA ARG A 41 6.60 6.66 -6.47
C ARG A 41 7.33 5.34 -6.28
N GLN A 42 7.95 5.12 -5.13
CA GLN A 42 8.69 3.91 -4.80
C GLN A 42 7.76 2.75 -4.46
N ILE A 43 6.74 2.97 -3.62
CA ILE A 43 5.63 2.03 -3.40
C ILE A 43 4.98 1.68 -4.76
N LEU A 44 4.80 2.69 -5.62
CA LEU A 44 4.30 2.54 -6.97
C LEU A 44 5.32 1.96 -7.97
N LYS A 45 6.47 1.47 -7.54
CA LYS A 45 7.39 0.65 -8.36
C LYS A 45 7.70 -0.69 -7.72
N GLN A 46 7.39 -0.84 -6.44
CA GLN A 46 7.68 -2.04 -5.67
C GLN A 46 6.88 -3.25 -6.15
N SER A 47 7.50 -4.42 -6.01
CA SER A 47 6.87 -5.71 -6.15
C SER A 47 6.10 -6.08 -4.88
N GLY A 48 5.18 -7.03 -5.04
CA GLY A 48 4.31 -7.50 -3.99
C GLY A 48 3.51 -8.71 -4.45
N ASP A 49 2.90 -9.40 -3.49
CA ASP A 49 2.08 -10.57 -3.76
C ASP A 49 0.60 -10.26 -3.56
N ILE A 50 -0.23 -10.99 -4.30
CA ILE A 50 -1.68 -10.97 -4.17
C ILE A 50 -2.10 -12.36 -3.73
N ASP A 51 -2.74 -12.45 -2.58
CA ASP A 51 -3.17 -13.70 -1.98
C ASP A 51 -4.69 -13.69 -1.76
N PRO A 52 -5.46 -14.42 -2.60
CA PRO A 52 -6.90 -14.59 -2.45
C PRO A 52 -7.28 -15.85 -1.64
N THR A 53 -6.31 -16.54 -0.99
CA THR A 53 -6.57 -17.83 -0.33
C THR A 53 -7.49 -17.71 0.87
N GLN A 54 -7.49 -16.55 1.55
CA GLN A 54 -8.39 -16.29 2.66
C GLN A 54 -9.80 -15.99 2.13
N PRO A 55 -10.83 -16.75 2.54
CA PRO A 55 -12.21 -16.48 2.12
C PRO A 55 -12.66 -15.06 2.47
N GLY A 56 -13.22 -14.35 1.50
CA GLY A 56 -13.74 -12.99 1.68
C GLY A 56 -12.66 -11.90 1.79
N ILE A 57 -11.37 -12.24 1.72
CA ILE A 57 -10.27 -11.29 1.84
C ILE A 57 -9.32 -11.44 0.65
N LEU A 58 -8.89 -10.32 0.09
CA LEU A 58 -7.79 -10.26 -0.86
C LEU A 58 -6.62 -9.56 -0.20
N THR A 59 -5.59 -10.34 0.15
CA THR A 59 -4.40 -9.80 0.82
C THR A 59 -3.39 -9.33 -0.22
N ILE A 60 -2.94 -8.09 -0.08
CA ILE A 60 -1.93 -7.46 -0.92
C ILE A 60 -0.71 -7.20 -0.03
N THR A 61 0.38 -7.92 -0.28
CA THR A 61 1.63 -7.74 0.47
C THR A 61 2.64 -6.98 -0.38
N LEU A 62 3.32 -5.99 0.20
CA LEU A 62 4.45 -5.32 -0.43
C LEU A 62 5.76 -5.90 0.09
N ASP A 63 6.80 -5.94 -0.75
CA ASP A 63 8.15 -6.24 -0.27
C ASP A 63 8.65 -5.15 0.70
N PRO A 64 9.66 -5.39 1.55
CA PRO A 64 10.22 -4.37 2.43
C PRO A 64 10.86 -3.23 1.62
N MET A 65 10.76 -1.99 2.10
CA MET A 65 11.46 -0.84 1.52
C MET A 65 12.98 -0.93 1.76
N PRO A 66 13.82 -0.23 0.96
CA PRO A 66 15.28 -0.22 1.11
C PRO A 66 15.76 0.24 2.48
N THR A 67 15.03 1.15 3.15
CA THR A 67 15.36 1.57 4.51
C THR A 67 14.31 1.09 5.51
N GLN A 68 14.72 0.82 6.76
CA GLN A 68 13.79 0.43 7.83
C GLN A 68 12.74 1.52 8.11
N ARG A 69 13.15 2.79 8.07
CA ARG A 69 12.25 3.95 8.25
C ARG A 69 11.14 3.98 7.20
N GLU A 70 11.46 3.72 5.94
CA GLU A 70 10.46 3.64 4.87
C GLU A 70 9.56 2.41 5.04
N THR A 71 10.10 1.26 5.43
CA THR A 71 9.29 0.06 5.71
C THR A 71 8.27 0.33 6.82
N ILE A 72 8.67 1.02 7.90
CA ILE A 72 7.76 1.40 9.00
C ILE A 72 6.65 2.32 8.48
N ALA A 73 7.01 3.38 7.75
CA ALA A 73 6.02 4.31 7.20
C ALA A 73 5.04 3.63 6.22
N VAL A 74 5.50 2.67 5.42
CA VAL A 74 4.64 1.90 4.53
C VAL A 74 3.78 0.89 5.31
N SER A 75 4.29 0.32 6.39
CA SER A 75 3.49 -0.53 7.29
C SER A 75 2.32 0.24 7.91
N GLU A 76 2.56 1.45 8.42
CA GLU A 76 1.53 2.35 8.94
C GLU A 76 0.49 2.70 7.86
N LEU A 77 0.94 2.99 6.64
CA LEU A 77 0.04 3.21 5.51
C LEU A 77 -0.80 1.97 5.19
N CYS A 78 -0.21 0.77 5.15
CA CYS A 78 -0.93 -0.47 4.92
C CYS A 78 -1.99 -0.74 6.00
N ALA A 79 -1.70 -0.41 7.27
CA ALA A 79 -2.66 -0.52 8.36
C ALA A 79 -3.86 0.43 8.14
N SER A 80 -3.58 1.70 7.85
CA SER A 80 -4.62 2.71 7.55
C SER A 80 -5.48 2.31 6.34
N LEU A 81 -4.86 1.82 5.26
CA LEU A 81 -5.59 1.35 4.08
C LEU A 81 -6.46 0.12 4.38
N THR A 82 -5.99 -0.79 5.23
CA THR A 82 -6.74 -1.98 5.64
C THR A 82 -7.95 -1.62 6.49
N GLU A 83 -7.84 -0.61 7.35
CA GLU A 83 -8.92 -0.14 8.21
C GLU A 83 -10.11 0.42 7.42
N THR A 84 -9.88 0.90 6.19
CA THR A 84 -10.97 1.36 5.31
C THR A 84 -11.94 0.26 4.90
N GLN A 85 -11.58 -1.03 5.08
CA GLN A 85 -12.36 -2.19 4.65
C GLN A 85 -12.83 -2.07 3.19
N THR A 86 -11.97 -1.51 2.33
CA THR A 86 -12.29 -1.28 0.93
C THR A 86 -12.63 -2.60 0.25
N ARG A 87 -13.77 -2.64 -0.45
CA ARG A 87 -14.17 -3.78 -1.28
C ARG A 87 -13.46 -3.74 -2.62
N TYR A 88 -12.97 -4.88 -3.08
CA TYR A 88 -12.44 -5.00 -4.42
C TYR A 88 -13.59 -4.89 -5.45
N PRO A 89 -13.46 -4.04 -6.48
CA PRO A 89 -14.55 -3.79 -7.41
C PRO A 89 -15.07 -5.06 -8.10
N GLY A 90 -16.40 -5.22 -8.11
CA GLY A 90 -17.05 -6.36 -8.75
C GLY A 90 -16.92 -7.69 -7.99
N THR A 91 -16.45 -7.68 -6.74
CA THR A 91 -16.41 -8.86 -5.87
C THR A 91 -16.84 -8.51 -4.43
N ASP A 92 -17.04 -9.54 -3.60
CA ASP A 92 -17.27 -9.40 -2.16
C ASP A 92 -15.97 -9.47 -1.34
N LEU A 93 -14.80 -9.36 -1.99
CA LEU A 93 -13.52 -9.46 -1.32
C LEU A 93 -13.16 -8.12 -0.65
N ILE A 94 -12.82 -8.18 0.63
CA ILE A 94 -12.26 -7.04 1.38
C ILE A 94 -10.76 -6.98 1.16
N LEU A 95 -10.24 -5.81 0.82
CA LEU A 95 -8.82 -5.57 0.64
C LEU A 95 -8.12 -5.48 2.00
N ARG A 96 -7.06 -6.28 2.14
CA ARG A 96 -6.14 -6.22 3.27
C ARG A 96 -4.75 -5.92 2.75
N TYR A 97 -4.11 -4.89 3.27
CA TYR A 97 -2.76 -4.49 2.89
C TYR A 97 -1.77 -4.86 3.98
N ALA A 98 -0.60 -5.34 3.58
CA ALA A 98 0.49 -5.62 4.49
C ALA A 98 1.84 -5.37 3.82
N ILE A 99 2.90 -5.32 4.61
CA ILE A 99 4.28 -5.33 4.14
C ILE A 99 4.96 -6.56 4.73
N LYS A 100 5.82 -7.21 3.93
CA LYS A 100 6.60 -8.35 4.41
C LYS A 100 7.60 -7.90 5.47
N GLU A 101 7.85 -8.75 6.45
CA GLU A 101 8.96 -8.55 7.36
C GLU A 101 10.28 -8.78 6.62
N ARG A 102 11.30 -8.01 6.99
CA ARG A 102 12.66 -8.25 6.51
C ARG A 102 13.26 -9.33 7.40
N LEU A 103 13.39 -10.55 6.87
CA LEU A 103 14.20 -11.61 7.47
C LEU A 103 15.66 -11.17 7.57
#